data_AF-A0A7V9S377-F1
#
_entry.id   AF-A0A7V9S377-F1
#
_cell.length_a   1.000
_cell.length_b   1.000
_cell.length_c   1.000
_cell.angle_alpha   90.00
_cell.angle_beta   90.00
_cell.angle_gamma   90.00
#
_symmetry.space_group_name_H-M   'P 1'
#
loop_
_entity.id
_entity.type
_entity.pdbx_description
1 polymer ?
#
loop_
_entity_poly.entity_id
_entity_poly.type
_entity_poly.pdbx_seq_one_letter_code
_entity_poly.pdbx_strand_id
1 'polypeptide(L)'
;MKYLIFLPFFSILSWFPSKDTPTEPIAIVPLAGIGFDKMEVKNVNDSLGRFFIQIPQLYVQRWDTLAQTKFWRTLIKLSPDSGIINISSSRQIIELFSNSGWEKQSPEKKEAYRDSVRRVHNLGIEDKIFFSRGKGDFYDFEGAIQTIDKGIFIFEQEKTDPFFAQTILLIESPGKCAKSNVGACGSFQLMKSVAIQMGMKVNSVVDERTDFDKSAAASAKLIRTVCIPQAKDILLRHNISYNETDLWFRLLVLHIYHAGAGNVSGAVNIIQPLTGDMNLITQLWQTKYKGFGNASQNYSQVALASLLELDHIIYNKCEDVLFHPLIYK
;
A
#
# COMPACT_ATOMS: atom_id res chain seq x y z
N MET A 1 21.69 -20.56 -50.60
CA MET A 1 20.42 -20.67 -51.36
C MET A 1 19.61 -19.44 -51.00
N LYS A 2 19.47 -18.51 -51.96
CA LYS A 2 18.83 -17.19 -51.81
C LYS A 2 17.30 -17.31 -51.81
N TYR A 3 16.65 -16.21 -51.40
CA TYR A 3 15.27 -15.74 -51.64
C TYR A 3 14.53 -15.48 -50.31
N LEU A 4 13.82 -14.37 -50.10
CA LEU A 4 13.79 -13.03 -50.68
C LEU A 4 12.87 -12.20 -49.77
N ILE A 5 13.26 -10.97 -49.45
CA ILE A 5 12.41 -9.93 -48.86
C ILE A 5 11.43 -9.44 -49.93
N PHE A 6 10.13 -9.21 -49.61
CA PHE A 6 9.29 -8.16 -50.23
C PHE A 6 7.95 -7.99 -49.47
N LEU A 7 7.83 -6.87 -48.74
CA LEU A 7 6.62 -6.03 -48.67
C LEU A 7 6.72 -5.05 -49.86
N PRO A 8 5.64 -4.58 -50.54
CA PRO A 8 4.65 -3.69 -49.91
C PRO A 8 3.22 -3.75 -50.54
N PHE A 9 2.23 -3.09 -49.93
CA PHE A 9 1.51 -1.96 -50.55
C PHE A 9 0.41 -1.39 -49.63
N PHE A 10 0.33 -0.05 -49.68
CA PHE A 10 -0.67 0.82 -49.10
C PHE A 10 -2.08 0.59 -49.66
N SER A 11 -3.10 0.78 -48.83
CA SER A 11 -4.42 1.23 -49.28
C SER A 11 -5.00 2.24 -48.30
N ILE A 12 -5.50 3.32 -48.88
CA ILE A 12 -5.88 4.61 -48.32
C ILE A 12 -7.42 4.67 -48.16
N LEU A 13 -7.86 5.34 -47.09
CA LEU A 13 -9.19 5.91 -46.79
C LEU A 13 -10.45 5.01 -46.72
N SER A 14 -11.06 5.00 -45.53
CA SER A 14 -12.36 5.68 -45.35
C SER A 14 -12.57 6.05 -43.88
N TRP A 15 -12.72 7.35 -43.66
CA TRP A 15 -12.86 8.06 -42.39
C TRP A 15 -14.34 8.14 -42.01
N PHE A 16 -14.72 7.58 -40.85
CA PHE A 16 -15.96 7.90 -40.16
C PHE A 16 -15.59 8.43 -38.77
N PRO A 17 -16.03 9.62 -38.36
CA PRO A 17 -15.66 10.17 -37.06
C PRO A 17 -16.56 9.55 -35.99
N SER A 18 -16.03 8.59 -35.21
CA SER A 18 -16.61 8.29 -33.90
C SER A 18 -16.23 9.44 -32.96
N LYS A 19 -17.25 10.20 -32.53
CA LYS A 19 -17.16 11.11 -31.40
C LYS A 19 -16.94 10.29 -30.13
N ASP A 20 -15.69 10.00 -29.81
CA ASP A 20 -15.23 9.65 -28.47
C ASP A 20 -13.75 10.04 -28.42
N THR A 21 -13.50 11.33 -28.23
CA THR A 21 -12.18 11.80 -27.81
C THR A 21 -11.93 11.22 -26.41
N PRO A 22 -10.85 10.47 -26.18
CA PRO A 22 -10.37 10.22 -24.84
C PRO A 22 -10.10 11.58 -24.21
N THR A 23 -10.80 11.90 -23.13
CA THR A 23 -10.45 13.05 -22.30
C THR A 23 -8.99 12.90 -21.91
N GLU A 24 -8.16 13.87 -22.27
CA GLU A 24 -6.80 13.93 -21.78
C GLU A 24 -6.83 13.90 -20.24
N PRO A 25 -5.90 13.18 -19.58
CA PRO A 25 -5.81 13.21 -18.13
C PRO A 25 -5.64 14.67 -17.69
N ILE A 26 -6.55 15.12 -16.84
CA ILE A 26 -6.52 16.44 -16.22
C ILE A 26 -5.11 16.62 -15.63
N ALA A 27 -4.40 17.64 -16.11
CA ALA A 27 -3.09 17.98 -15.60
C ALA A 27 -3.23 18.30 -14.10
N ILE A 28 -2.59 17.48 -13.26
CA ILE A 28 -2.46 17.74 -11.83
C ILE A 28 -1.61 19.00 -11.71
N VAL A 29 -2.25 20.14 -11.45
CA VAL A 29 -1.55 21.39 -11.13
C VAL A 29 -0.90 21.19 -9.76
N PRO A 30 0.44 21.21 -9.63
CA PRO A 30 1.08 21.13 -8.33
C PRO A 30 0.85 22.47 -7.64
N LEU A 31 -0.11 22.53 -6.71
CA LEU A 31 -0.24 23.66 -5.82
C LEU A 31 1.01 23.72 -4.92
N ALA A 32 1.70 24.85 -5.01
CA ALA A 32 2.91 25.12 -4.26
C ALA A 32 2.59 25.21 -2.77
N GLY A 33 2.93 24.15 -2.04
CA GLY A 33 2.84 24.01 -0.60
C GLY A 33 3.02 22.53 -0.28
N ILE A 34 4.25 22.09 0.03
CA ILE A 34 4.54 20.67 0.26
C ILE A 34 4.01 20.30 1.65
N GLY A 35 2.70 20.10 1.73
CA GLY A 35 1.94 19.61 2.86
C GLY A 35 0.92 18.56 2.38
N PHE A 36 0.34 17.82 3.32
CA PHE A 36 -0.79 16.96 3.03
C PHE A 36 -2.04 17.82 3.20
N ASP A 37 -2.93 17.76 2.23
CA ASP A 37 -4.20 18.47 2.30
C ASP A 37 -5.32 17.50 2.57
N LYS A 38 -6.24 17.91 3.45
CA LYS A 38 -7.49 17.21 3.64
C LYS A 38 -8.39 17.57 2.48
N MET A 39 -8.80 16.59 1.73
CA MET A 39 -9.60 16.75 0.53
C MET A 39 -11.03 16.32 0.84
N GLU A 40 -12.00 17.20 0.62
CA GLU A 40 -13.41 16.86 0.62
C GLU A 40 -13.85 16.50 -0.80
N VAL A 41 -14.42 15.32 -0.97
CA VAL A 41 -14.85 14.77 -2.25
C VAL A 41 -16.35 14.56 -2.21
N LYS A 42 -17.04 15.05 -3.23
CA LYS A 42 -18.44 14.71 -3.50
C LYS A 42 -18.49 13.80 -4.71
N ASN A 43 -19.11 12.64 -4.55
CA ASN A 43 -19.33 11.70 -5.65
C ASN A 43 -20.67 11.99 -6.32
N VAL A 44 -20.77 11.68 -7.62
CA VAL A 44 -21.95 11.93 -8.47
C VAL A 44 -23.28 11.39 -7.88
N ASN A 45 -23.20 10.40 -6.99
CA ASN A 45 -24.37 9.75 -6.39
C ASN A 45 -24.40 9.82 -4.85
N ASP A 46 -23.54 10.63 -4.20
CA ASP A 46 -23.51 10.79 -2.74
C ASP A 46 -23.90 12.22 -2.37
N SER A 47 -24.91 12.37 -1.50
CA SER A 47 -25.36 13.69 -1.04
C SER A 47 -24.43 14.30 0.01
N LEU A 48 -23.50 13.53 0.56
CA LEU A 48 -22.54 13.96 1.59
C LEU A 48 -21.11 13.98 1.04
N GLY A 49 -20.40 15.07 1.32
CA GLY A 49 -18.96 15.16 1.08
C GLY A 49 -18.19 14.25 2.04
N ARG A 50 -17.20 13.53 1.53
CA ARG A 50 -16.31 12.66 2.30
C ARG A 50 -14.91 13.23 2.35
N PHE A 51 -14.23 13.06 3.48
CA PHE A 51 -12.86 13.55 3.65
C PHE A 51 -11.83 12.45 3.41
N PHE A 52 -10.76 12.82 2.72
CA PHE A 52 -9.57 12.01 2.46
C PHE A 52 -8.32 12.84 2.69
N ILE A 53 -7.17 12.18 2.84
CA ILE A 53 -5.86 12.81 2.93
C ILE A 53 -5.17 12.66 1.58
N GLN A 54 -4.88 13.78 0.91
CA GLN A 54 -4.13 13.79 -0.33
C GLN A 54 -2.63 13.65 -0.03
N ILE A 55 -1.94 12.84 -0.83
CA ILE A 55 -0.53 12.47 -0.59
C ILE A 55 0.28 12.76 -1.87
N PRO A 56 0.51 14.05 -2.25
CA PRO A 56 1.20 14.40 -3.50
C PRO A 56 2.61 13.79 -3.63
N GLN A 57 3.25 13.52 -2.49
CA GLN A 57 4.55 12.88 -2.41
C GLN A 57 4.60 11.52 -3.14
N LEU A 58 3.47 10.80 -3.29
CA LEU A 58 3.41 9.56 -4.08
C LEU A 58 3.95 9.75 -5.50
N TYR A 59 3.56 10.85 -6.12
CA TYR A 59 3.89 11.17 -7.51
C TYR A 59 5.16 12.01 -7.61
N VAL A 60 5.31 13.03 -6.73
CA VAL A 60 6.49 13.90 -6.73
C VAL A 60 7.77 13.11 -6.49
N GLN A 61 7.73 12.15 -5.56
CA GLN A 61 8.89 11.29 -5.25
C GLN A 61 8.91 10.00 -6.09
N ARG A 62 7.96 9.82 -7.02
CA ARG A 62 7.89 8.68 -7.96
C ARG A 62 7.70 7.30 -7.30
N TRP A 63 7.06 7.24 -6.12
CA TRP A 63 6.69 5.97 -5.46
C TRP A 63 5.76 5.11 -6.33
N ASP A 64 4.93 5.76 -7.16
CA ASP A 64 4.04 5.14 -8.14
C ASP A 64 4.79 4.37 -9.25
N THR A 65 6.06 4.70 -9.48
CA THR A 65 6.85 4.09 -10.54
C THR A 65 7.58 2.81 -10.13
N LEU A 66 7.75 2.60 -8.82
CA LEU A 66 8.51 1.48 -8.26
C LEU A 66 7.86 0.14 -8.64
N ALA A 67 8.70 -0.85 -8.94
CA ALA A 67 8.24 -2.19 -9.33
C ALA A 67 7.41 -2.85 -8.22
N GLN A 68 7.81 -2.66 -6.96
CA GLN A 68 7.12 -3.17 -5.77
C GLN A 68 5.70 -2.61 -5.66
N THR A 69 5.56 -1.29 -5.85
CA THR A 69 4.27 -0.61 -5.82
C THR A 69 3.37 -1.09 -6.95
N LYS A 70 3.88 -1.15 -8.20
CA LYS A 70 3.14 -1.65 -9.37
C LYS A 70 2.72 -3.11 -9.21
N PHE A 71 3.60 -3.94 -8.64
CA PHE A 71 3.33 -5.34 -8.35
C PHE A 71 2.14 -5.50 -7.41
N TRP A 72 2.16 -4.80 -6.27
CA TRP A 72 1.05 -4.86 -5.32
C TRP A 72 -0.23 -4.25 -5.87
N ARG A 73 -0.11 -3.13 -6.60
CA ARG A 73 -1.23 -2.50 -7.31
C ARG A 73 -1.90 -3.45 -8.30
N THR A 74 -1.12 -4.31 -8.96
CA THR A 74 -1.66 -5.38 -9.82
C THR A 74 -2.36 -6.44 -8.97
N LEU A 75 -1.70 -6.99 -7.95
CA LEU A 75 -2.23 -8.07 -7.12
C LEU A 75 -3.57 -7.73 -6.45
N ILE A 76 -3.71 -6.53 -5.89
CA ILE A 76 -4.93 -6.11 -5.19
C ILE A 76 -6.14 -5.98 -6.11
N LYS A 77 -5.94 -5.88 -7.44
CA LYS A 77 -7.02 -5.82 -8.43
C LYS A 77 -7.32 -7.17 -9.08
N LEU A 78 -6.41 -8.13 -8.98
CA LEU A 78 -6.60 -9.44 -9.60
C LEU A 78 -7.66 -10.26 -8.85
N SER A 79 -8.48 -10.97 -9.63
CA SER A 79 -9.49 -11.86 -9.10
C SER A 79 -8.88 -13.05 -8.33
N PRO A 80 -9.65 -13.74 -7.49
CA PRO A 80 -9.14 -14.87 -6.70
C PRO A 80 -8.72 -16.09 -7.51
N ASP A 81 -9.12 -16.23 -8.78
CA ASP A 81 -8.60 -17.27 -9.69
C ASP A 81 -7.53 -16.73 -10.64
N SER A 82 -7.04 -15.51 -10.43
CA SER A 82 -5.90 -14.96 -11.18
C SER A 82 -4.66 -14.90 -10.29
N GLY A 83 -3.47 -15.01 -10.89
CA GLY A 83 -2.20 -14.87 -10.20
C GLY A 83 -1.08 -14.54 -11.17
N ILE A 84 0.03 -14.06 -10.65
CA ILE A 84 1.18 -13.65 -11.45
C ILE A 84 2.42 -14.46 -11.10
N ILE A 85 3.21 -14.79 -12.11
CA ILE A 85 4.60 -15.20 -11.90
C ILE A 85 5.46 -13.95 -11.78
N ASN A 86 6.28 -13.89 -10.75
CA ASN A 86 7.17 -12.76 -10.51
C ASN A 86 8.55 -13.20 -10.04
N ILE A 87 9.55 -12.38 -10.34
CA ILE A 87 10.87 -12.47 -9.72
C ILE A 87 10.76 -11.86 -8.32
N SER A 88 11.22 -12.58 -7.29
CA SER A 88 11.02 -12.17 -5.89
C SER A 88 11.76 -10.89 -5.54
N SER A 89 13.01 -10.76 -5.97
CA SER A 89 13.91 -9.67 -5.58
C SER A 89 13.49 -8.34 -6.21
N SER A 90 13.20 -8.36 -7.51
CA SER A 90 12.85 -7.18 -8.29
C SER A 90 11.35 -6.87 -8.32
N ARG A 91 10.49 -7.82 -7.93
CA ARG A 91 9.03 -7.77 -8.16
C ARG A 91 8.63 -7.60 -9.63
N GLN A 92 9.54 -7.90 -10.57
CA GLN A 92 9.22 -7.92 -11.98
C GLN A 92 8.16 -8.99 -12.25
N ILE A 93 7.05 -8.56 -12.86
CA ILE A 93 5.97 -9.44 -13.31
C ILE A 93 6.39 -10.05 -14.64
N ILE A 94 6.28 -11.38 -14.73
CA ILE A 94 6.64 -12.14 -15.93
C ILE A 94 5.39 -12.43 -16.75
N GLU A 95 4.38 -13.03 -16.13
CA GLU A 95 3.17 -13.47 -16.83
C GLU A 95 2.01 -13.65 -15.84
N LEU A 96 0.79 -13.51 -16.36
CA LEU A 96 -0.47 -13.75 -15.67
C LEU A 96 -0.97 -15.18 -15.95
N PHE A 97 -1.39 -15.89 -14.91
CA PHE A 97 -1.98 -17.21 -14.99
C PHE A 97 -3.31 -17.26 -14.23
N SER A 98 -4.14 -18.24 -14.57
CA SER A 98 -5.18 -18.66 -13.63
C SER A 98 -4.58 -19.49 -12.50
N ASN A 99 -5.08 -19.32 -11.27
CA ASN A 99 -4.66 -20.10 -10.12
C ASN A 99 -5.01 -21.58 -10.34
N SER A 100 -6.24 -21.85 -10.81
CA SER A 100 -6.68 -23.19 -11.19
C SER A 100 -5.79 -23.83 -12.26
N GLY A 101 -5.34 -23.05 -13.25
CA GLY A 101 -4.45 -23.51 -14.31
C GLY A 101 -3.05 -23.81 -13.81
N TRP A 102 -2.47 -22.92 -13.00
CA TRP A 102 -1.15 -23.12 -12.38
C TRP A 102 -1.16 -24.33 -11.46
N GLU A 103 -2.17 -24.49 -10.60
CA GLU A 103 -2.21 -25.59 -9.63
C GLU A 103 -2.36 -26.97 -10.29
N LYS A 104 -3.02 -27.06 -11.45
CA LYS A 104 -3.13 -28.30 -12.24
C LYS A 104 -1.80 -28.78 -12.84
N GLN A 105 -0.77 -27.93 -12.90
CA GLN A 105 0.53 -28.33 -13.43
C GLN A 105 1.29 -29.21 -12.43
N SER A 106 2.02 -30.21 -12.96
CA SER A 106 2.90 -31.05 -12.13
C SER A 106 4.09 -30.25 -11.59
N PRO A 107 4.71 -30.67 -10.49
CA PRO A 107 5.90 -30.02 -9.94
C PRO A 107 7.03 -29.84 -10.97
N GLU A 108 7.24 -30.83 -11.85
CA GLU A 108 8.28 -30.82 -12.88
C GLU A 108 8.00 -29.75 -13.94
N LYS A 109 6.73 -29.58 -14.34
CA LYS A 109 6.33 -28.52 -15.27
C LYS A 109 6.50 -27.12 -14.66
N LYS A 110 6.11 -26.97 -13.38
CA LYS A 110 6.30 -25.72 -12.64
C LYS A 110 7.78 -25.37 -12.56
N GLU A 111 8.66 -26.34 -12.30
CA GLU A 111 10.10 -26.10 -12.23
C GLU A 111 10.74 -25.84 -13.59
N ALA A 112 10.40 -26.60 -14.62
CA ALA A 112 10.86 -26.34 -15.99
C ALA A 112 10.47 -24.93 -16.46
N TYR A 113 9.28 -24.47 -16.09
CA TYR A 113 8.85 -23.10 -16.35
C TYR A 113 9.74 -22.09 -15.60
N ARG A 114 10.00 -22.28 -14.30
CA ARG A 114 10.91 -21.40 -13.53
C ARG A 114 12.31 -21.39 -14.14
N ASP A 115 12.86 -22.52 -14.56
CA ASP A 115 14.16 -22.60 -15.22
C ASP A 115 14.20 -21.84 -16.54
N SER A 116 13.10 -21.88 -17.31
CA SER A 116 13.00 -21.08 -18.53
C SER A 116 13.05 -19.58 -18.23
N VAL A 117 12.34 -19.13 -17.18
CA VAL A 117 12.36 -17.74 -16.72
C VAL A 117 13.77 -17.37 -16.22
N ARG A 118 14.44 -18.23 -15.46
CA ARG A 118 15.83 -17.98 -15.01
C ARG A 118 16.76 -17.77 -16.19
N ARG A 119 16.67 -18.62 -17.22
CA ARG A 119 17.51 -18.53 -18.42
C ARG A 119 17.25 -17.25 -19.21
N VAL A 120 15.99 -16.87 -19.42
CA VAL A 120 15.64 -15.66 -20.19
C VAL A 120 16.04 -14.38 -19.47
N HIS A 121 15.95 -14.37 -18.13
CA HIS A 121 16.23 -13.20 -17.30
C HIS A 121 17.63 -13.19 -16.69
N ASN A 122 18.52 -14.10 -17.10
CA ASN A 122 19.88 -14.24 -16.56
C ASN A 122 19.93 -14.31 -15.02
N LEU A 123 19.01 -15.06 -14.43
CA LEU A 123 18.89 -15.22 -12.97
C LEU A 123 19.74 -16.39 -12.47
N GLY A 124 20.26 -16.25 -11.25
CA GLY A 124 20.98 -17.31 -10.55
C GLY A 124 20.05 -18.41 -10.03
N ILE A 125 20.64 -19.52 -9.58
CA ILE A 125 19.87 -20.64 -9.01
C ILE A 125 19.15 -20.27 -7.70
N GLU A 126 19.73 -19.33 -6.94
CA GLU A 126 19.18 -18.83 -5.68
C GLU A 126 18.05 -17.79 -5.89
N ASP A 127 17.86 -17.31 -7.12
CA ASP A 127 16.78 -16.37 -7.43
C ASP A 127 15.43 -17.06 -7.35
N LYS A 128 14.57 -16.50 -6.51
CA LYS A 128 13.24 -17.05 -6.24
C LYS A 128 12.24 -16.50 -7.23
N ILE A 129 11.58 -17.41 -7.93
CA ILE A 129 10.45 -17.11 -8.81
C ILE A 129 9.19 -17.60 -8.10
N PHE A 130 8.28 -16.66 -7.82
CA PHE A 130 7.06 -16.94 -7.09
C PHE A 130 5.84 -16.86 -7.98
N PHE A 131 4.85 -17.68 -7.64
CA PHE A 131 3.49 -17.50 -8.09
C PHE A 131 2.70 -16.80 -6.99
N SER A 132 2.22 -15.60 -7.26
CA SER A 132 1.49 -14.76 -6.32
C SER A 132 0.03 -14.66 -6.74
N ARG A 133 -0.87 -15.18 -5.90
CA ARG A 133 -2.33 -15.15 -6.15
C ARG A 133 -2.88 -13.73 -6.00
N GLY A 134 -3.86 -13.40 -6.83
CA GLY A 134 -4.67 -12.19 -6.73
C GLY A 134 -5.33 -12.04 -5.36
N LYS A 135 -5.58 -10.79 -4.99
CA LYS A 135 -6.05 -10.39 -3.66
C LYS A 135 -7.33 -9.55 -3.70
N GLY A 136 -7.99 -9.44 -4.86
CA GLY A 136 -9.15 -8.56 -5.02
C GLY A 136 -10.34 -8.90 -4.13
N ASP A 137 -10.48 -10.14 -3.67
CA ASP A 137 -11.49 -10.54 -2.68
C ASP A 137 -11.22 -10.02 -1.26
N PHE A 138 -9.94 -9.82 -0.93
CA PHE A 138 -9.54 -9.27 0.35
C PHE A 138 -9.79 -7.76 0.42
N TYR A 139 -9.36 -7.01 -0.61
CA TYR A 139 -9.39 -5.55 -0.64
C TYR A 139 -10.74 -4.99 -1.10
N ASP A 140 -11.66 -4.81 -0.16
CA ASP A 140 -12.91 -4.08 -0.37
C ASP A 140 -12.69 -2.57 -0.21
N PHE A 141 -12.32 -1.90 -1.31
CA PHE A 141 -12.11 -0.45 -1.32
C PHE A 141 -13.41 0.33 -1.11
N GLU A 142 -14.54 -0.16 -1.64
CA GLU A 142 -15.83 0.54 -1.51
C GLU A 142 -16.28 0.54 -0.05
N GLY A 143 -16.17 -0.60 0.64
CA GLY A 143 -16.40 -0.68 2.07
C GLY A 143 -15.39 0.12 2.89
N ALA A 144 -14.10 0.11 2.52
CA ALA A 144 -13.08 0.89 3.23
C ALA A 144 -13.37 2.40 3.15
N ILE A 145 -13.69 2.91 1.95
CA ILE A 145 -14.00 4.32 1.69
C ILE A 145 -15.14 4.84 2.59
N GLN A 146 -16.11 3.99 2.92
CA GLN A 146 -17.23 4.36 3.81
C GLN A 146 -16.81 4.67 5.25
N THR A 147 -15.59 4.31 5.65
CA THR A 147 -15.10 4.44 7.04
C THR A 147 -13.89 5.35 7.19
N ILE A 148 -13.24 5.73 6.09
CA ILE A 148 -12.01 6.54 6.11
C ILE A 148 -12.26 7.92 6.72
N ASP A 149 -13.34 8.58 6.35
CA ASP A 149 -13.70 9.91 6.86
C ASP A 149 -13.85 9.93 8.39
N LYS A 150 -14.50 8.91 8.96
CA LYS A 150 -14.67 8.70 10.38
C LYS A 150 -13.34 8.42 11.07
N GLY A 151 -12.49 7.60 10.45
CA GLY A 151 -11.13 7.33 10.93
C GLY A 151 -10.27 8.60 10.99
N ILE A 152 -10.29 9.41 9.92
CA ILE A 152 -9.62 10.71 9.85
C ILE A 152 -10.08 11.61 10.98
N PHE A 153 -11.39 11.77 11.16
CA PHE A 153 -11.96 12.60 12.22
C PHE A 153 -11.47 12.18 13.61
N ILE A 154 -11.52 10.88 13.93
CA ILE A 154 -11.08 10.38 15.24
C ILE A 154 -9.58 10.61 15.45
N PHE A 155 -8.75 10.40 14.44
CA PHE A 155 -7.30 10.65 14.53
C PHE A 155 -6.99 12.13 14.78
N GLU A 156 -7.71 13.04 14.11
CA GLU A 156 -7.61 14.48 14.37
C GLU A 156 -8.01 14.84 15.82
N GLN A 157 -9.11 14.28 16.34
CA GLN A 157 -9.51 14.47 17.75
C GLN A 157 -8.44 13.95 18.72
N GLU A 158 -7.82 12.83 18.37
CA GLU A 158 -6.68 12.25 19.09
C GLU A 158 -5.35 12.93 18.75
N LYS A 159 -5.33 14.09 18.07
CA LYS A 159 -4.10 14.85 17.75
C LYS A 159 -3.02 13.97 17.10
N THR A 160 -3.45 13.06 16.24
CA THR A 160 -2.62 12.10 15.53
C THR A 160 -2.82 12.31 14.04
N ASP A 161 -1.75 12.19 13.27
CA ASP A 161 -1.80 12.45 11.84
C ASP A 161 -2.83 11.54 11.12
N PRO A 162 -3.87 12.11 10.47
CA PRO A 162 -4.94 11.32 9.87
C PRO A 162 -4.49 10.48 8.68
N PHE A 163 -3.30 10.73 8.11
CA PHE A 163 -2.68 9.85 7.12
C PHE A 163 -2.65 8.39 7.57
N PHE A 164 -2.37 8.15 8.86
CA PHE A 164 -2.26 6.80 9.40
C PHE A 164 -3.62 6.09 9.41
N ALA A 165 -4.70 6.78 9.77
CA ALA A 165 -6.04 6.20 9.75
C ALA A 165 -6.42 5.72 8.36
N GLN A 166 -6.31 6.62 7.37
CA GLN A 166 -6.60 6.31 5.98
C GLN A 166 -5.78 5.12 5.50
N THR A 167 -4.47 5.13 5.75
CA THR A 167 -3.58 4.07 5.26
C THR A 167 -3.84 2.72 5.93
N ILE A 168 -4.05 2.70 7.25
CA ILE A 168 -4.30 1.47 8.01
C ILE A 168 -5.62 0.82 7.58
N LEU A 169 -6.68 1.60 7.45
CA LEU A 169 -8.00 1.10 7.02
C LEU A 169 -7.96 0.49 5.61
N LEU A 170 -7.06 0.96 4.75
CA LEU A 170 -6.87 0.43 3.40
C LEU A 170 -6.08 -0.89 3.33
N ILE A 171 -5.40 -1.32 4.40
CA ILE A 171 -4.48 -2.48 4.34
C ILE A 171 -4.70 -3.52 5.43
N GLU A 172 -5.16 -3.16 6.62
CA GLU A 172 -5.31 -4.13 7.73
C GLU A 172 -6.59 -4.94 7.63
N SER A 173 -7.73 -4.29 7.36
CA SER A 173 -9.02 -4.96 7.14
C SER A 173 -9.92 -4.10 6.26
N PRO A 174 -9.60 -3.99 4.96
CA PRO A 174 -10.31 -3.10 4.03
C PRO A 174 -11.80 -3.47 3.98
N GLY A 175 -12.65 -2.52 4.41
CA GLY A 175 -14.11 -2.67 4.44
C GLY A 175 -14.66 -3.68 5.45
N LYS A 176 -13.84 -4.20 6.39
CA LYS A 176 -14.23 -5.34 7.24
C LYS A 176 -13.82 -5.15 8.71
N CYS A 177 -14.61 -5.72 9.62
CA CYS A 177 -14.19 -5.97 11.00
C CYS A 177 -13.80 -7.43 11.14
N ALA A 178 -12.49 -7.72 11.12
CA ALA A 178 -11.98 -9.08 11.05
C ALA A 178 -11.15 -9.45 12.28
N LYS A 179 -10.96 -10.76 12.50
CA LYS A 179 -9.99 -11.31 13.45
C LYS A 179 -8.97 -12.15 12.69
N SER A 180 -7.69 -11.87 12.88
CA SER A 180 -6.61 -12.64 12.25
C SER A 180 -6.33 -13.94 12.99
N ASN A 181 -5.63 -14.85 12.31
CA ASN A 181 -5.16 -16.13 12.87
C ASN A 181 -4.22 -15.95 14.07
N VAL A 182 -3.49 -14.84 14.13
CA VAL A 182 -2.57 -14.51 15.24
C VAL A 182 -3.22 -13.68 16.35
N GLY A 183 -4.51 -13.36 16.21
CA GLY A 183 -5.32 -12.76 17.27
C GLY A 183 -5.46 -11.24 17.22
N ALA A 184 -4.95 -10.56 16.19
CA ALA A 184 -5.31 -9.18 15.88
C ALA A 184 -6.80 -9.06 15.52
N CYS A 185 -7.46 -7.95 15.87
CA CYS A 185 -8.92 -7.81 15.74
C CYS A 185 -9.34 -6.38 15.41
N GLY A 186 -10.47 -6.23 14.71
CA GLY A 186 -11.08 -4.94 14.37
C GLY A 186 -10.57 -4.31 13.09
N SER A 187 -11.10 -3.14 12.72
CA SER A 187 -10.71 -2.43 11.50
C SER A 187 -9.24 -2.00 11.49
N PHE A 188 -8.65 -1.78 12.67
CA PHE A 188 -7.25 -1.39 12.87
C PHE A 188 -6.34 -2.57 13.26
N GLN A 189 -6.87 -3.81 13.28
CA GLN A 189 -6.14 -5.05 13.59
C GLN A 189 -5.24 -4.95 14.85
N LEU A 190 -5.80 -4.49 15.97
CA LEU A 190 -5.04 -4.39 17.22
C LEU A 190 -4.87 -5.76 17.89
N MET A 191 -3.66 -6.05 18.36
CA MET A 191 -3.40 -7.21 19.23
C MET A 191 -4.05 -7.00 20.61
N LYS A 192 -4.47 -8.08 21.26
CA LYS A 192 -5.19 -8.02 22.56
C LYS A 192 -4.40 -7.25 23.63
N SER A 193 -3.11 -7.56 23.80
CA SER A 193 -2.26 -6.90 24.79
C SER A 193 -2.09 -5.40 24.49
N VAL A 194 -1.93 -5.05 23.23
CA VAL A 194 -1.79 -3.66 22.76
C VAL A 194 -3.07 -2.88 23.02
N ALA A 195 -4.23 -3.44 22.66
CA ALA A 195 -5.53 -2.82 22.91
C ALA A 195 -5.75 -2.54 24.41
N ILE A 196 -5.42 -3.51 25.28
CA ILE A 196 -5.48 -3.33 26.74
C ILE A 196 -4.54 -2.22 27.20
N GLN A 197 -3.30 -2.18 26.71
CA GLN A 197 -2.33 -1.12 27.03
C GLN A 197 -2.83 0.26 26.58
N MET A 198 -3.59 0.33 25.49
CA MET A 198 -4.18 1.59 25.00
C MET A 198 -5.42 2.02 25.80
N GLY A 199 -5.92 1.17 26.71
CA GLY A 199 -7.03 1.46 27.61
C GLY A 199 -8.34 0.77 27.25
N MET A 200 -8.33 -0.17 26.30
CA MET A 200 -9.53 -0.90 25.88
C MET A 200 -9.79 -2.12 26.79
N LYS A 201 -11.06 -2.46 26.97
CA LYS A 201 -11.51 -3.68 27.65
C LYS A 201 -11.54 -4.84 26.66
N VAL A 202 -10.63 -5.79 26.85
CA VAL A 202 -10.58 -7.04 26.05
C VAL A 202 -10.48 -8.26 26.98
N ASN A 203 -11.58 -8.98 27.15
CA ASN A 203 -11.69 -10.20 27.95
C ASN A 203 -12.56 -11.26 27.24
N SER A 204 -12.94 -12.34 27.94
CA SER A 204 -13.74 -13.42 27.36
C SER A 204 -15.18 -13.03 27.01
N VAL A 205 -15.69 -11.92 27.57
CA VAL A 205 -17.07 -11.45 27.42
C VAL A 205 -17.16 -10.23 26.51
N VAL A 206 -16.18 -9.33 26.59
CA VAL A 206 -16.15 -8.05 25.87
C VAL A 206 -14.85 -7.93 25.11
N ASP A 207 -14.91 -7.67 23.81
CA ASP A 207 -13.75 -7.35 22.97
C ASP A 207 -13.99 -6.02 22.26
N GLU A 208 -13.60 -4.91 22.89
CA GLU A 208 -13.82 -3.56 22.35
C GLU A 208 -13.06 -3.29 21.05
N ARG A 209 -12.16 -4.18 20.60
CA ARG A 209 -11.45 -4.01 19.33
C ARG A 209 -12.39 -4.06 18.12
N THR A 210 -13.56 -4.67 18.27
CA THR A 210 -14.59 -4.71 17.22
C THR A 210 -15.42 -3.42 17.13
N ASP A 211 -15.34 -2.54 18.13
CA ASP A 211 -15.93 -1.21 18.10
C ASP A 211 -15.01 -0.28 17.31
N PHE A 212 -15.51 0.28 16.21
CA PHE A 212 -14.71 1.10 15.30
C PHE A 212 -14.11 2.32 16.02
N ASP A 213 -14.89 3.01 16.85
CA ASP A 213 -14.50 4.29 17.43
C ASP A 213 -13.44 4.08 18.50
N LYS A 214 -13.64 3.06 19.34
CA LYS A 214 -12.65 2.68 20.36
C LYS A 214 -11.38 2.14 19.72
N SER A 215 -11.49 1.34 18.66
CA SER A 215 -10.34 0.80 17.93
C SER A 215 -9.54 1.89 17.22
N ALA A 216 -10.21 2.85 16.59
CA ALA A 216 -9.60 4.03 15.98
C ALA A 216 -8.87 4.89 17.02
N ALA A 217 -9.53 5.23 18.13
CA ALA A 217 -8.91 6.04 19.19
C ALA A 217 -7.70 5.34 19.82
N ALA A 218 -7.78 4.03 20.05
CA ALA A 218 -6.66 3.24 20.55
C ALA A 218 -5.50 3.15 19.54
N SER A 219 -5.79 3.00 18.25
CA SER A 219 -4.77 2.99 17.18
C SER A 219 -4.08 4.35 17.06
N ALA A 220 -4.84 5.46 17.08
CA ALA A 220 -4.30 6.81 17.08
C ALA A 220 -3.38 7.03 18.30
N LYS A 221 -3.85 6.66 19.49
CA LYS A 221 -3.05 6.73 20.72
C LYS A 221 -1.77 5.90 20.63
N LEU A 222 -1.83 4.67 20.11
CA LEU A 222 -0.65 3.81 19.91
C LEU A 222 0.38 4.48 19.02
N ILE A 223 -0.05 5.07 17.91
CA ILE A 223 0.85 5.75 16.97
C ILE A 223 1.49 6.96 17.64
N ARG A 224 0.68 7.81 18.28
CA ARG A 224 1.12 9.04 18.94
C ARG A 224 2.09 8.78 20.09
N THR A 225 1.81 7.79 20.94
CA THR A 225 2.56 7.58 22.20
C THR A 225 3.64 6.52 22.09
N VAL A 226 3.60 5.67 21.06
CA VAL A 226 4.57 4.59 20.86
C VAL A 226 5.24 4.68 19.50
N CYS A 227 4.51 4.54 18.39
CA CYS A 227 5.14 4.35 17.09
C CYS A 227 5.97 5.56 16.63
N ILE A 228 5.44 6.77 16.75
CA ILE A 228 6.16 8.01 16.41
C ILE A 228 7.38 8.21 17.31
N PRO A 229 7.27 8.19 18.66
CA PRO A 229 8.45 8.29 19.53
C PRO A 229 9.52 7.24 19.21
N GLN A 230 9.12 5.99 18.96
CA GLN A 230 10.07 4.93 18.61
C GLN A 230 10.74 5.16 17.26
N ALA A 231 10.04 5.71 16.26
CA ALA A 231 10.66 6.09 14.98
C ALA A 231 11.73 7.16 15.22
N LYS A 232 11.42 8.19 16.02
CA LYS A 232 12.35 9.26 16.38
C LYS A 232 13.59 8.70 17.08
N ASP A 233 13.40 7.82 18.07
CA ASP A 233 14.50 7.18 18.80
C ASP A 233 15.37 6.29 17.92
N ILE A 234 14.79 5.61 16.94
CA ILE A 234 15.54 4.83 15.94
C ILE A 234 16.41 5.77 15.09
N LEU A 235 15.81 6.84 14.53
CA LEU A 235 16.53 7.76 13.65
C LEU A 235 17.60 8.57 14.38
N LEU A 236 17.34 8.98 15.62
CA LEU A 236 18.31 9.69 16.46
C LEU A 236 19.59 8.86 16.69
N ARG A 237 19.46 7.56 16.92
CA ARG A 237 20.62 6.65 17.09
C ARG A 237 21.49 6.52 15.83
N HIS A 238 20.93 6.86 14.66
CA HIS A 238 21.63 6.88 13.38
C HIS A 238 21.98 8.31 12.93
N ASN A 239 21.76 9.32 13.78
CA ASN A 239 21.95 10.74 13.47
C ASN A 239 21.18 11.21 12.21
N ILE A 240 20.00 10.65 11.98
CA ILE A 240 19.16 10.99 10.83
C ILE A 240 18.15 12.06 11.21
N SER A 241 18.20 13.20 10.51
CA SER A 241 17.15 14.21 10.55
C SER A 241 15.87 13.71 9.87
N TYR A 242 14.72 14.14 10.36
CA TYR A 242 13.43 13.77 9.79
C TYR A 242 12.44 14.92 9.84
N ASN A 243 11.44 14.84 8.98
CA ASN A 243 10.20 15.60 9.10
C ASN A 243 9.04 14.59 9.23
N GLU A 244 8.17 14.79 10.22
CA GLU A 244 7.05 13.87 10.49
C GLU A 244 6.02 13.83 9.35
N THR A 245 6.00 14.88 8.51
CA THR A 245 5.17 14.90 7.32
C THR A 245 5.81 14.14 6.15
N ASP A 246 7.10 13.81 6.17
CA ASP A 246 7.67 13.09 5.03
C ASP A 246 7.03 11.70 4.88
N LEU A 247 6.70 11.33 3.64
CA LEU A 247 6.06 10.04 3.36
C LEU A 247 6.96 8.89 3.81
N TRP A 248 8.28 8.97 3.60
CA TRP A 248 9.20 7.93 4.06
C TRP A 248 9.16 7.78 5.59
N PHE A 249 9.06 8.88 6.36
CA PHE A 249 8.97 8.82 7.83
C PHE A 249 7.67 8.14 8.26
N ARG A 250 6.55 8.49 7.64
CA ARG A 250 5.26 7.87 7.94
C ARG A 250 5.25 6.38 7.58
N LEU A 251 5.89 5.98 6.48
CA LEU A 251 6.06 4.57 6.13
C LEU A 251 6.94 3.82 7.16
N LEU A 252 7.95 4.48 7.75
CA LEU A 252 8.72 3.90 8.86
C LEU A 252 7.84 3.71 10.11
N VAL A 253 7.01 4.69 10.45
CA VAL A 253 6.05 4.59 11.57
C VAL A 253 5.06 3.45 11.33
N LEU A 254 4.57 3.27 10.10
CA LEU A 254 3.70 2.14 9.72
C LEU A 254 4.41 0.78 9.86
N HIS A 255 5.69 0.69 9.51
CA HIS A 255 6.49 -0.51 9.79
C HIS A 255 6.57 -0.81 11.29
N ILE A 256 6.70 0.22 12.14
CA ILE A 256 6.71 0.06 13.60
C ILE A 256 5.34 -0.38 14.12
N TYR A 257 4.26 0.18 13.59
CA TYR A 257 2.88 -0.22 13.90
C TYR A 257 2.68 -1.72 13.64
N HIS A 258 3.12 -2.20 12.48
CA HIS A 258 2.93 -3.58 12.05
C HIS A 258 3.90 -4.57 12.71
N ALA A 259 5.19 -4.27 12.72
CA ALA A 259 6.25 -5.21 13.12
C ALA A 259 6.77 -4.99 14.54
N GLY A 260 6.44 -3.87 15.18
CA GLY A 260 6.99 -3.46 16.47
C GLY A 260 8.38 -2.83 16.37
N ALA A 261 8.66 -1.87 17.25
CA ALA A 261 9.86 -1.03 17.20
C ALA A 261 11.17 -1.82 17.29
N GLY A 262 11.23 -2.88 18.11
CA GLY A 262 12.44 -3.70 18.27
C GLY A 262 12.85 -4.43 16.98
N ASN A 263 11.87 -4.90 16.20
CA ASN A 263 12.12 -5.56 14.92
C ASN A 263 12.57 -4.54 13.85
N VAL A 264 11.90 -3.38 13.77
CA VAL A 264 12.28 -2.31 12.84
C VAL A 264 13.66 -1.75 13.18
N SER A 265 13.92 -1.46 14.45
CA SER A 265 15.21 -0.97 14.94
C SER A 265 16.37 -1.88 14.52
N GLY A 266 16.20 -3.20 14.66
CA GLY A 266 17.24 -4.13 14.25
C GLY A 266 17.42 -4.23 12.73
N ALA A 267 16.34 -4.11 11.95
CA ALA A 267 16.45 -4.01 10.50
C ALA A 267 17.19 -2.72 10.07
N VAL A 268 16.86 -1.57 10.67
CA VAL A 268 17.56 -0.30 10.43
C VAL A 268 19.04 -0.41 10.84
N ASN A 269 19.36 -1.10 11.94
CA ASN A 269 20.74 -1.36 12.35
C ASN A 269 21.52 -2.25 11.37
N ILE A 270 20.86 -3.11 10.59
CA ILE A 270 21.53 -3.86 9.51
C ILE A 270 21.80 -2.93 8.32
N ILE A 271 20.84 -2.06 8.00
CA ILE A 271 20.92 -1.13 6.87
C ILE A 271 22.02 -0.07 7.07
N GLN A 272 22.20 0.41 8.31
CA GLN A 272 23.12 1.52 8.64
C GLN A 272 22.91 2.75 7.72
N PRO A 273 21.69 3.30 7.66
CA PRO A 273 21.39 4.43 6.79
C PRO A 273 22.15 5.70 7.20
N LEU A 274 22.53 6.51 6.21
CA LEU A 274 23.14 7.83 6.43
C LEU A 274 22.13 8.97 6.33
N THR A 275 21.02 8.75 5.64
CA THR A 275 19.96 9.74 5.39
C THR A 275 18.58 9.10 5.58
N GLY A 276 17.60 9.94 5.93
CA GLY A 276 16.20 9.57 6.00
C GLY A 276 15.50 9.95 4.70
N ASP A 277 15.21 8.96 3.87
CA ASP A 277 14.60 9.16 2.56
C ASP A 277 13.93 7.86 2.05
N MET A 278 13.50 7.85 0.79
CA MET A 278 12.94 6.67 0.12
C MET A 278 13.86 5.45 0.20
N ASN A 279 15.18 5.64 0.12
CA ASN A 279 16.15 4.55 0.10
C ASN A 279 16.14 3.74 1.40
N LEU A 280 15.91 4.37 2.55
CA LEU A 280 15.72 3.66 3.82
C LEU A 280 14.53 2.67 3.73
N ILE A 281 13.39 3.10 3.18
CA ILE A 281 12.20 2.27 3.06
C ILE A 281 12.39 1.15 2.04
N THR A 282 13.02 1.42 0.90
CA THR A 282 13.31 0.38 -0.10
C THR A 282 14.32 -0.65 0.40
N GLN A 283 15.27 -0.25 1.25
CA GLN A 283 16.20 -1.18 1.90
C GLN A 283 15.52 -2.01 3.00
N LEU A 284 14.54 -1.44 3.73
CA LEU A 284 13.70 -2.23 4.65
C LEU A 284 12.97 -3.35 3.90
N TRP A 285 12.48 -3.11 2.68
CA TRP A 285 11.82 -4.16 1.88
C TRP A 285 12.71 -5.37 1.58
N GLN A 286 14.03 -5.21 1.62
CA GLN A 286 15.01 -6.26 1.35
C GLN A 286 15.69 -6.81 2.62
N THR A 287 15.47 -6.17 3.77
CA THR A 287 16.16 -6.51 5.02
C THR A 287 15.30 -7.44 5.87
N LYS A 288 15.93 -8.43 6.53
CA LYS A 288 15.28 -9.31 7.50
C LYS A 288 15.96 -9.20 8.86
N TYR A 289 15.17 -9.15 9.93
CA TYR A 289 15.68 -9.17 11.29
C TYR A 289 14.62 -9.68 12.26
N LYS A 290 14.88 -10.81 12.95
CA LYS A 290 13.93 -11.45 13.87
C LYS A 290 12.53 -11.59 13.23
N GLY A 291 11.52 -10.92 13.79
CA GLY A 291 10.15 -10.94 13.27
C GLY A 291 9.93 -10.05 12.04
N PHE A 292 10.89 -9.18 11.70
CA PHE A 292 10.85 -8.40 10.47
C PHE A 292 11.18 -9.29 9.28
N GLY A 293 10.15 -9.74 8.57
CA GLY A 293 10.24 -10.68 7.45
C GLY A 293 9.27 -10.32 6.33
N ASN A 294 8.85 -11.31 5.53
CA ASN A 294 8.08 -11.07 4.31
C ASN A 294 6.81 -10.22 4.52
N ALA A 295 6.04 -10.44 5.61
CA ALA A 295 4.86 -9.61 5.89
C ALA A 295 5.25 -8.13 6.12
N SER A 296 6.22 -7.89 6.99
CA SER A 296 6.72 -6.54 7.30
C SER A 296 7.36 -5.87 6.08
N GLN A 297 8.17 -6.60 5.31
CA GLN A 297 8.80 -6.12 4.08
C GLN A 297 7.77 -5.62 3.06
N ASN A 298 6.62 -6.30 2.95
CA ASN A 298 5.57 -5.92 2.00
C ASN A 298 4.64 -4.83 2.54
N TYR A 299 4.64 -4.53 3.85
CA TYR A 299 3.62 -3.69 4.48
C TYR A 299 3.48 -2.30 3.85
N SER A 300 4.57 -1.56 3.72
CA SER A 300 4.55 -0.26 3.06
C SER A 300 4.44 -0.33 1.54
N GLN A 301 4.79 -1.45 0.90
CA GLN A 301 4.55 -1.63 -0.54
C GLN A 301 3.04 -1.71 -0.82
N VAL A 302 2.33 -2.49 0.02
CA VAL A 302 0.86 -2.58 -0.02
C VAL A 302 0.23 -1.23 0.31
N ALA A 303 0.72 -0.53 1.34
CA ALA A 303 0.24 0.80 1.70
C ALA A 303 0.30 1.77 0.50
N LEU A 304 1.45 1.86 -0.16
CA LEU A 304 1.63 2.70 -1.35
C LEU A 304 0.69 2.30 -2.49
N ALA A 305 0.56 0.99 -2.75
CA ALA A 305 -0.33 0.49 -3.79
C ALA A 305 -1.80 0.82 -3.49
N SER A 306 -2.26 0.63 -2.25
CA SER A 306 -3.63 0.92 -1.85
C SER A 306 -3.94 2.40 -1.86
N LEU A 307 -2.99 3.27 -1.49
CA LEU A 307 -3.15 4.72 -1.58
C LEU A 307 -3.29 5.18 -3.04
N LEU A 308 -2.51 4.62 -3.97
CA LEU A 308 -2.63 4.92 -5.39
C LEU A 308 -3.94 4.40 -6.00
N GLU A 309 -4.47 3.27 -5.51
CA GLU A 309 -5.80 2.80 -5.92
C GLU A 309 -6.92 3.66 -5.33
N LEU A 310 -6.76 4.15 -4.08
CA LEU A 310 -7.70 5.11 -3.51
C LEU A 310 -7.74 6.39 -4.36
N ASP A 311 -6.58 6.98 -4.70
CA ASP A 311 -6.50 8.14 -5.60
C ASP A 311 -7.20 7.85 -6.94
N HIS A 312 -6.90 6.71 -7.56
CA HIS A 312 -7.55 6.30 -8.80
C HIS A 312 -9.07 6.17 -8.68
N ILE A 313 -9.60 5.62 -7.58
CA ILE A 313 -11.04 5.50 -7.35
C ILE A 313 -11.66 6.88 -7.17
N ILE A 314 -11.05 7.74 -6.35
CA ILE A 314 -11.54 9.09 -6.07
C ILE A 314 -11.61 9.90 -7.36
N TYR A 315 -10.51 10.04 -8.11
CA TYR A 315 -10.47 10.88 -9.30
C TYR A 315 -11.32 10.36 -10.46
N ASN A 316 -11.64 9.07 -10.50
CA ASN A 316 -12.54 8.51 -11.52
C ASN A 316 -14.03 8.58 -11.14
N LYS A 317 -14.36 8.78 -9.86
CA LYS A 317 -15.74 8.76 -9.36
C LYS A 317 -16.22 10.10 -8.77
N CYS A 318 -15.33 11.08 -8.59
CA CYS A 318 -15.67 12.38 -8.04
C CYS A 318 -16.40 13.26 -9.06
N GLU A 319 -17.36 14.05 -8.56
CA GLU A 319 -17.96 15.18 -9.28
C GLU A 319 -17.20 16.46 -8.94
N ASP A 320 -16.99 16.70 -7.64
CA ASP A 320 -16.31 17.88 -7.11
C ASP A 320 -15.24 17.50 -6.08
N VAL A 321 -14.18 18.30 -6.03
CA VAL A 321 -13.06 18.18 -5.08
C VAL A 321 -12.75 19.54 -4.46
N LEU A 322 -12.77 19.61 -3.13
CA LEU A 322 -12.43 20.81 -2.35
C LEU A 322 -11.24 20.52 -1.43
N PHE A 323 -10.25 21.41 -1.40
CA PHE A 323 -9.05 21.27 -0.58
C PHE A 323 -9.15 22.09 0.71
N HIS A 324 -8.84 21.46 1.84
CA HIS A 324 -8.79 22.06 3.16
C HIS A 324 -7.36 21.90 3.73
N PRO A 325 -6.69 22.99 4.11
CA PRO A 325 -5.35 22.90 4.69
C PRO A 325 -5.40 22.14 6.03
N LEU A 326 -4.50 21.17 6.21
CA LEU A 326 -4.34 20.51 7.51
C LEU A 326 -3.61 21.46 8.48
N ILE A 327 -4.33 21.97 9.48
CA ILE A 327 -3.75 22.78 10.56
C ILE A 327 -3.20 21.82 11.63
N TYR A 328 -1.95 21.40 11.47
CA TYR A 328 -1.22 20.72 12.54
C TYR A 328 -0.80 21.77 13.59
N LYS A 329 -1.21 21.58 14.85
CA LYS A 329 -0.78 22.41 15.99
C LYS A 329 0.40 21.80 16.72
#